data_AF-W1YR29-F1
#
_entry.id   AF-W1YR29-F1
#
_cell.length_a   1.000
_cell.length_b   1.000
_cell.length_c   1.000
_cell.angle_alpha   90.00
_cell.angle_beta   90.00
_cell.angle_gamma   90.00
#
_symmetry.space_group_name_H-M   'P 1'
#
loop_
_entity.id
_entity.type
_entity.pdbx_description
1 polymer ?
#
loop_
_entity_poly.entity_id
_entity_poly.type
_entity_poly.pdbx_seq_one_letter_code
_entity_poly.pdbx_strand_id
1 'polypeptide(L)'
;VLHILSDITERNIDVLGFACYIWNIEMTLHVVDMVKAVRPDIKIILGGPEVSFTADEILNRCHAVDYVVQGEGEEAFYQLISALQNGKDGLGEEIPGVRGRHITGELMGST
;
A
#
# COMPACT_ATOMS: atom_id res chain seq x y z
N VAL A 1 -14.32 10.45 -4.42
CA VAL A 1 -14.32 8.97 -4.58
C VAL A 1 -14.71 8.54 -5.98
N LEU A 2 -15.90 8.90 -6.49
CA LEU A 2 -16.35 8.46 -7.83
C LEU A 2 -15.36 8.80 -8.96
N HIS A 3 -14.77 10.00 -8.95
CA HIS A 3 -13.73 10.37 -9.92
C HIS A 3 -12.46 9.50 -9.82
N ILE A 4 -12.04 9.16 -8.60
CA ILE A 4 -10.88 8.28 -8.34
C ILE A 4 -11.15 6.88 -8.93
N LEU A 5 -12.34 6.34 -8.68
CA LEU A 5 -12.74 5.04 -9.22
C LEU A 5 -12.79 5.06 -10.76
N SER A 6 -13.39 6.10 -11.36
CA SER A 6 -13.41 6.27 -12.82
C SER A 6 -12.00 6.23 -13.40
N ASP A 7 -11.10 7.08 -12.89
CA ASP A 7 -9.71 7.15 -13.36
C ASP A 7 -8.98 5.81 -13.21
N ILE A 8 -9.13 5.12 -12.07
CA ILE A 8 -8.52 3.80 -11.84
C ILE A 8 -9.00 2.78 -12.88
N THR A 9 -10.29 2.76 -13.17
CA THR A 9 -10.88 1.81 -14.13
C THR A 9 -10.55 2.15 -15.58
N GLU A 10 -10.54 3.43 -15.94
CA GLU A 10 -10.34 3.88 -17.32
C GLU A 10 -8.86 3.86 -17.74
N ARG A 11 -7.94 4.12 -16.80
CA ARG A 11 -6.51 4.24 -17.09
C ARG A 11 -5.72 2.96 -16.83
N ASN A 12 -6.39 1.86 -16.46
CA ASN A 12 -5.77 0.58 -16.13
C ASN A 12 -4.60 0.72 -15.13
N ILE A 13 -4.86 1.40 -14.01
CA ILE A 13 -3.85 1.59 -12.96
C ILE A 13 -3.57 0.26 -12.25
N ASP A 14 -2.28 -0.08 -12.10
CA ASP A 14 -1.81 -1.29 -11.41
C ASP A 14 -1.50 -1.05 -9.91
N VAL A 15 -1.06 0.17 -9.58
CA VAL A 15 -0.64 0.54 -8.23
C VAL A 15 -1.23 1.89 -7.82
N LEU A 16 -1.81 1.95 -6.62
CA LEU A 16 -2.35 3.15 -6.02
C LEU A 16 -1.63 3.46 -4.71
N GLY A 17 -0.96 4.61 -4.66
CA GLY A 17 -0.25 5.11 -3.48
C GLY A 17 -1.03 6.20 -2.75
N PHE A 18 -1.10 6.14 -1.42
CA PHE A 18 -1.67 7.20 -0.58
C PHE A 18 -0.66 7.74 0.43
N ALA A 19 -0.54 9.07 0.48
CA ALA A 19 0.11 9.76 1.59
C ALA A 19 -0.89 9.94 2.75
N CYS A 20 -0.60 9.31 3.87
CA CYS A 20 -1.43 9.23 5.05
C CYS A 20 -0.91 10.12 6.18
N TYR A 21 -1.82 10.93 6.72
CA TYR A 21 -1.62 11.80 7.85
C TYR A 21 -2.73 11.52 8.88
N ILE A 22 -2.50 11.93 10.14
CA ILE A 22 -3.46 11.79 11.25
C ILE A 22 -4.90 12.17 10.82
N TRP A 23 -5.03 13.26 10.04
CA TRP A 23 -6.32 13.83 9.65
C TRP A 23 -7.07 13.03 8.57
N ASN A 24 -6.39 12.19 7.80
CA ASN A 24 -6.95 11.57 6.59
C ASN A 24 -7.03 10.04 6.64
N ILE A 25 -6.42 9.38 7.62
CA ILE A 25 -6.27 7.92 7.59
C ILE A 25 -7.61 7.17 7.50
N GLU A 26 -8.61 7.54 8.31
CA GLU A 26 -9.92 6.88 8.29
C GLU A 26 -10.64 7.07 6.95
N MET A 27 -10.52 8.26 6.35
CA MET A 27 -11.07 8.53 5.01
C MET A 27 -10.33 7.73 3.94
N THR A 28 -9.00 7.65 4.03
CA THR A 28 -8.16 6.87 3.11
C THR A 28 -8.51 5.39 3.18
N LEU A 29 -8.62 4.80 4.36
CA LEU A 29 -8.98 3.39 4.53
C LEU A 29 -10.38 3.10 3.95
N HIS A 30 -11.34 4.00 4.14
CA HIS A 30 -12.65 3.86 3.51
C HIS A 30 -12.58 3.87 1.98
N VAL A 31 -11.74 4.73 1.39
CA VAL A 31 -11.52 4.75 -0.07
C VAL A 31 -10.82 3.47 -0.55
N VAL A 32 -9.83 2.99 0.19
CA VAL A 32 -9.10 1.75 -0.10
C VAL A 32 -10.05 0.56 -0.20
N ASP A 33 -10.96 0.40 0.77
CA ASP A 33 -11.96 -0.68 0.74
C ASP A 33 -12.87 -0.60 -0.50
N MET A 34 -13.36 0.60 -0.84
CA MET A 34 -14.20 0.81 -2.02
C MET A 34 -13.45 0.52 -3.32
N VAL A 35 -12.17 0.92 -3.42
CA VAL A 35 -11.33 0.64 -4.58
C VAL A 35 -11.13 -0.86 -4.73
N LYS A 36 -10.78 -1.57 -3.64
CA LYS A 36 -10.51 -3.01 -3.66
C LYS A 36 -11.75 -3.83 -3.99
N ALA A 37 -12.95 -3.35 -3.64
CA ALA A 37 -14.21 -3.98 -4.02
C ALA A 37 -14.47 -3.96 -5.54
N VAL A 38 -13.96 -2.95 -6.26
CA VAL A 38 -14.11 -2.81 -7.71
C VAL A 38 -12.91 -3.40 -8.48
N ARG A 39 -11.70 -3.21 -7.94
CA ARG A 39 -10.42 -3.67 -8.50
C ARG A 39 -9.67 -4.47 -7.44
N PRO A 40 -9.99 -5.75 -7.24
CA PRO A 40 -9.33 -6.59 -6.22
C PRO A 40 -7.85 -6.84 -6.52
N ASP A 41 -7.45 -6.71 -7.78
CA ASP A 41 -6.11 -6.93 -8.30
C ASP A 41 -5.13 -5.75 -8.08
N ILE A 42 -5.65 -4.52 -7.93
CA ILE A 42 -4.83 -3.32 -7.78
C ILE A 42 -3.98 -3.40 -6.51
N LYS A 43 -2.70 -3.01 -6.59
CA LYS A 43 -1.84 -2.92 -5.42
C LYS A 43 -2.03 -1.59 -4.71
N ILE A 44 -2.30 -1.63 -3.42
CA ILE A 44 -2.53 -0.45 -2.59
C ILE A 44 -1.37 -0.30 -1.62
N ILE A 45 -0.72 0.86 -1.70
CA ILE A 45 0.45 1.22 -0.89
C ILE A 45 0.09 2.45 -0.07
N LEU A 46 0.26 2.35 1.26
CA LEU A 46 0.16 3.52 2.14
C LEU A 46 1.56 3.98 2.52
N GLY A 47 1.75 5.29 2.67
CA GLY A 47 2.96 5.87 3.25
C GLY A 47 2.62 7.12 4.04
N GLY A 48 3.62 7.75 4.65
CA GLY A 48 3.45 8.96 5.45
C GLY A 48 3.45 8.73 6.95
N PRO A 49 3.55 9.81 7.75
CA PRO A 49 3.90 9.74 9.16
C PRO A 49 2.93 8.92 10.01
N GLU A 50 1.65 8.86 9.62
CA GLU A 50 0.62 8.14 10.37
C GLU A 50 0.83 6.62 10.34
N VAL A 51 1.25 6.08 9.20
CA VAL A 51 1.40 4.63 9.00
C VAL A 51 2.82 4.13 9.27
N SER A 52 3.81 5.05 9.30
CA SER A 52 5.22 4.71 9.51
C SER A 52 5.52 4.00 10.83
N PHE A 53 4.72 4.20 11.88
CA PHE A 53 4.92 3.56 13.19
C PHE A 53 3.82 2.54 13.54
N THR A 54 2.82 2.37 12.67
CA THR A 54 1.62 1.57 12.91
C THR A 54 1.34 0.58 11.77
N ALA A 55 2.35 0.27 10.96
CA ALA A 55 2.21 -0.54 9.75
C ALA A 55 1.47 -1.87 9.99
N ASP A 56 1.92 -2.64 10.99
CA ASP A 56 1.29 -3.92 11.34
C ASP A 56 -0.15 -3.75 11.85
N GLU A 57 -0.44 -2.67 12.58
CA GLU A 57 -1.81 -2.37 13.02
C GLU A 57 -2.70 -2.07 11.81
N ILE A 58 -2.26 -1.20 10.91
CA ILE A 58 -3.01 -0.81 9.71
C ILE A 58 -3.25 -1.99 8.78
N LEU A 59 -2.21 -2.79 8.52
CA LEU A 59 -2.31 -3.98 7.67
C LEU A 59 -3.30 -5.01 8.25
N ASN A 60 -3.32 -5.18 9.58
CA ASN A 60 -4.29 -6.06 10.23
C ASN A 60 -5.69 -5.45 10.32
N ARG A 61 -5.81 -4.13 10.47
CA ARG A 61 -7.09 -3.42 10.56
C ARG A 61 -7.80 -3.34 9.20
N CYS A 62 -7.05 -3.19 8.11
CA CYS A 62 -7.56 -3.09 6.75
C CYS A 62 -6.82 -4.05 5.82
N HIS A 63 -7.44 -5.21 5.54
CA HIS A 63 -6.87 -6.23 4.66
C HIS A 63 -6.82 -5.82 3.19
N ALA A 64 -7.49 -4.71 2.81
CA ALA A 64 -7.41 -4.15 1.47
C ALA A 64 -6.11 -3.37 1.22
N VAL A 65 -5.31 -3.08 2.25
CA VAL A 65 -3.95 -2.52 2.09
C VAL A 65 -2.96 -3.67 1.85
N ASP A 66 -2.17 -3.56 0.79
CA ASP A 66 -1.15 -4.56 0.47
C ASP A 66 0.21 -4.23 1.12
N TYR A 67 0.58 -2.94 1.13
CA TYR A 67 1.88 -2.46 1.60
C TYR A 67 1.77 -1.16 2.41
N VAL A 68 2.72 -0.99 3.32
CA VAL A 68 3.04 0.25 4.03
C VAL A 68 4.51 0.57 3.81
N VAL A 69 4.79 1.79 3.35
CA VAL A 69 6.13 2.37 3.29
C VAL A 69 6.33 3.25 4.52
N GLN A 70 7.32 2.90 5.33
CA GLN A 70 7.66 3.50 6.60
C GLN A 70 8.88 4.42 6.46
N GLY A 71 8.86 5.56 7.16
CA GLY A 71 9.97 6.52 7.15
C GLY A 71 10.08 7.33 5.86
N GLU A 72 11.32 7.56 5.41
CA GLU A 72 11.61 8.25 4.14
C GLU A 72 11.24 7.33 2.97
N GLY A 73 10.25 7.75 2.19
CA GLY A 73 9.56 6.85 1.27
C GLY A 73 10.14 6.79 -0.13
N GLU A 74 10.97 7.74 -0.55
CA GLU A 74 11.39 7.91 -1.95
C GLU A 74 12.13 6.67 -2.47
N GLU A 75 13.17 6.24 -1.75
CA GLU A 75 13.98 5.09 -2.14
C GLU A 75 13.23 3.77 -1.92
N ALA A 76 12.58 3.61 -0.78
CA ALA A 76 11.80 2.42 -0.45
C ALA A 76 10.66 2.18 -1.45
N PHE A 77 9.93 3.23 -1.81
CA PHE A 77 8.87 3.18 -2.82
C PHE A 77 9.43 2.86 -4.20
N TYR A 78 10.55 3.48 -4.61
CA TYR A 78 11.20 3.16 -5.89
C TYR A 78 11.59 1.67 -5.97
N GLN A 79 12.21 1.14 -4.92
CA GLN A 79 12.62 -0.26 -4.87
C GLN A 79 11.43 -1.22 -4.85
N LEU A 80 10.37 -0.90 -4.09
CA LEU A 80 9.13 -1.67 -4.06
C LEU A 80 8.48 -1.73 -5.46
N ILE A 81 8.29 -0.57 -6.11
CA ILE A 81 7.72 -0.53 -7.47
C ILE A 81 8.59 -1.32 -8.45
N SER A 82 9.91 -1.16 -8.37
CA SER A 82 10.84 -1.90 -9.22
C SER A 82 10.74 -3.41 -9.00
N ALA A 83 10.59 -3.87 -7.75
CA ALA A 83 10.39 -5.28 -7.43
C ALA A 83 9.07 -5.81 -8.03
N LEU A 84 7.97 -5.08 -7.85
CA LEU A 84 6.65 -5.43 -8.38
C LEU A 84 6.66 -5.53 -9.91
N GLN A 85 7.30 -4.58 -10.60
CA GLN A 85 7.44 -4.61 -12.06
C GLN A 85 8.23 -5.83 -12.57
N ASN A 86 9.17 -6.34 -11.76
CA ASN A 86 9.95 -7.54 -12.07
C ASN A 86 9.29 -8.84 -11.59
N GLY A 87 8.01 -8.80 -11.17
CA GLY A 87 7.26 -9.97 -10.72
C GLY A 87 7.67 -10.51 -9.35
N LYS A 88 8.35 -9.69 -8.54
CA LYS A 88 8.65 -9.99 -7.12
C LYS A 88 7.60 -9.32 -6.22
N ASP A 89 7.54 -9.73 -4.96
CA ASP A 89 6.58 -9.17 -3.99
C ASP A 89 7.08 -7.89 -3.29
N GLY A 90 8.39 -7.63 -3.29
CA GLY A 90 9.00 -6.47 -2.63
C GLY A 90 8.99 -6.56 -1.09
N LEU A 91 8.86 -7.76 -0.52
CA LEU A 91 8.77 -7.99 0.93
C LEU A 91 10.06 -8.57 1.54
N GLY A 92 11.17 -8.51 0.81
CA GLY A 92 12.49 -8.90 1.31
C GLY A 92 13.06 -7.88 2.31
N GLU A 93 13.95 -8.33 3.21
CA GLU A 93 14.65 -7.45 4.16
C GLU A 93 15.59 -6.44 3.46
N GLU A 94 15.92 -6.67 2.19
CA GLU A 94 16.77 -5.78 1.41
C GLU A 94 16.11 -4.46 0.99
N ILE A 95 14.79 -4.30 1.17
CA ILE A 95 14.06 -3.04 0.93
C ILE A 95 13.67 -2.44 2.29
N PRO A 96 14.50 -1.57 2.89
CA PRO A 96 14.22 -0.99 4.19
C PRO A 96 12.92 -0.19 4.18
N GLY A 97 12.15 -0.29 5.26
CA GLY A 97 10.93 0.49 5.45
C GLY A 97 9.76 0.05 4.58
N VAL A 98 9.76 -1.17 4.02
CA VAL A 98 8.58 -1.74 3.38
C VAL A 98 8.04 -2.87 4.23
N ARG A 99 6.77 -2.76 4.60
CA ARG A 99 6.01 -3.78 5.31
C ARG A 99 4.78 -4.14 4.50
N GLY A 100 4.42 -5.41 4.41
CA GLY A 100 3.22 -5.79 3.65
C GLY A 100 2.80 -7.23 3.85
N ARG A 101 1.74 -7.62 3.15
CA ARG A 101 1.12 -8.94 3.28
C ARG A 101 1.59 -9.88 2.17
N HIS A 102 2.27 -10.96 2.56
CA HIS A 102 2.68 -12.01 1.63
C HIS A 102 1.48 -12.90 1.22
N ILE A 103 1.63 -13.67 0.13
CA ILE A 103 0.58 -14.58 -0.36
C ILE A 103 0.18 -15.67 0.65
N THR A 104 1.05 -15.98 1.61
CA THR A 104 0.74 -16.87 2.74
C THR A 104 -0.20 -16.24 3.77
N GLY A 105 -0.44 -14.93 3.68
CA GLY A 105 -1.22 -14.13 4.63
C GLY A 105 -0.38 -13.50 5.75
N GLU A 106 0.89 -13.89 5.87
CA GLU A 106 1.82 -13.38 6.88
C GLU A 106 2.29 -11.96 6.53
N LEU A 107 2.55 -11.15 7.57
CA LEU A 107 3.16 -9.84 7.40
C LEU A 107 4.68 -9.99 7.33
N MET A 108 5.25 -9.51 6.23
CA MET A 108 6.67 -9.61 5.89
C MET A 108 7.24 -8.24 5.49
N GLY A 109 8.54 -8.18 5.24
CA GLY A 109 9.28 -6.95 4.96
C GLY A 109 10.04 -6.40 6.17
N SER A 110 10.71 -5.29 5.97
CA SER A 110 11.54 -4.62 6.98
C SER A 110 10.73 -3.61 7.77
N THR A 111 10.68 -3.79 9.10
CA THR A 111 10.31 -2.74 10.08
C THR A 111 11.43 -1.76 10.32
#